data_AF-A0A523MM91-F1
#
_entry.id   AF-A0A523MM91-F1
#
_cell.length_a   1.000
_cell.length_b   1.000
_cell.length_c   1.000
_cell.angle_alpha   90.00
_cell.angle_beta   90.00
_cell.angle_gamma   90.00
#
_symmetry.space_group_name_H-M   'P 1'
#
loop_
_entity.id
_entity.type
_entity.pdbx_description
1 polymer ?
#
loop_
_entity_poly.entity_id
_entity_poly.type
_entity_poly.pdbx_seq_one_letter_code
_entity_poly.pdbx_strand_id
1 'polypeptide(L)'
;MGFLSWLESTAYSQWIVSGLTGWPLMLSTHAVGLAIIVGVMFALNLRLLGLFKPIPYTSLHGLMAIGWIGIAMNVFSGLSLFVAQAVFYITSVAFLVKITFVILGIGNLYHVQKILKRDAASWEAAGAVPRKGLVLAGSSIVFWTIAVVAGRLIAYL
;
A
#
# COMPACT_ATOMS: atom_id res chain seq x y z
N MET A 1 10.58 24.98 -6.37
CA MET A 1 11.28 24.58 -5.12
C MET A 1 10.82 25.34 -3.88
N GLY A 2 10.49 26.64 -3.95
CA GLY A 2 10.12 27.43 -2.75
C GLY A 2 9.03 26.83 -1.84
N PHE A 3 7.97 26.23 -2.41
CA PHE A 3 6.94 25.54 -1.61
C PHE A 3 7.46 24.29 -0.86
N LEU A 4 8.35 23.52 -1.48
CA LEU A 4 8.91 22.31 -0.87
C LEU A 4 9.87 22.67 0.27
N SER A 5 10.70 23.70 0.07
CA SER A 5 11.56 24.23 1.12
C SER A 5 10.76 24.84 2.27
N TRP A 6 9.62 25.47 1.97
CA TRP A 6 8.69 25.93 3.01
C TRP A 6 8.14 24.77 3.85
N LEU A 7 7.71 23.67 3.22
CA LEU A 7 7.27 22.47 3.93
C LEU A 7 8.34 21.92 4.88
N GLU A 8 9.59 21.85 4.43
CA GLU A 8 10.73 21.37 5.23
C GLU A 8 11.06 22.31 6.41
N SER A 9 10.76 23.61 6.28
CA SER A 9 11.03 24.62 7.32
C SER A 9 9.99 24.65 8.44
N THR A 10 8.88 23.92 8.33
CA THR A 10 7.81 23.94 9.34
C THR A 10 8.26 23.33 10.66
N ALA A 11 7.69 23.80 11.78
CA ALA A 11 7.98 23.24 13.12
C ALA A 11 7.69 21.73 13.20
N TYR A 12 6.71 21.25 12.43
CA TYR A 12 6.39 19.83 12.33
C TYR A 12 7.51 19.05 11.63
N SER A 13 7.98 19.51 10.47
CA SER A 13 9.12 18.91 9.78
C SER A 13 10.37 18.90 10.65
N GLN A 14 10.66 20.01 11.33
CA GLN A 14 11.79 20.11 12.25
C GLN A 14 11.67 19.10 13.40
N TRP A 15 10.48 18.92 13.99
CA TRP A 15 10.27 17.88 15.02
C TRP A 15 10.53 16.46 14.49
N ILE A 16 10.19 16.19 13.23
CA ILE A 16 10.44 14.88 12.60
C ILE A 16 11.94 14.61 12.49
N VAL A 17 12.73 15.55 11.96
CA VAL A 17 14.16 15.33 11.65
C VAL A 17 15.14 15.65 12.79
N SER A 18 14.80 16.55 13.72
CA SER A 18 15.75 17.02 14.75
C SER A 18 15.86 16.12 15.98
N GLY A 19 14.85 15.28 16.25
CA GLY A 19 14.78 14.45 17.45
C GLY A 19 14.95 12.95 17.18
N LEU A 20 15.11 12.19 18.26
CA LEU A 20 15.20 10.72 18.22
C LEU A 20 13.84 10.01 18.16
N THR A 21 12.73 10.77 18.15
CA THR A 21 11.37 10.20 18.26
C THR A 21 10.57 10.37 16.97
N GLY A 22 10.57 11.57 16.37
CA GLY A 22 9.73 11.88 15.21
C GLY A 22 9.98 10.95 14.01
N TRP A 23 11.23 10.91 13.51
CA TRP A 23 11.59 10.07 12.38
C TRP A 23 11.38 8.56 12.66
N PRO A 24 11.89 7.98 13.77
CA PRO A 24 11.68 6.56 14.04
C PRO A 24 10.22 6.17 14.23
N LEU A 25 9.40 7.04 14.84
CA LEU A 25 7.97 6.79 15.02
C LEU A 25 7.24 6.79 13.68
N MET A 26 7.44 7.81 12.84
CA MET A 26 6.82 7.85 11.52
C MET A 26 7.27 6.67 10.65
N LEU A 27 8.57 6.36 10.66
CA LEU A 27 9.10 5.23 9.90
C LEU A 27 8.54 3.88 10.40
N SER A 28 8.40 3.70 11.70
CA SER A 28 7.82 2.49 12.30
C SER A 28 6.34 2.36 11.96
N THR A 29 5.56 3.45 12.10
CA THR A 29 4.15 3.48 11.69
C THR A 29 3.99 3.18 10.20
N HIS A 30 4.88 3.70 9.35
CA HIS A 30 4.90 3.41 7.93
C HIS A 30 5.16 1.93 7.66
N ALA A 31 6.17 1.34 8.30
CA ALA A 31 6.50 -0.08 8.15
C ALA A 31 5.36 -1.00 8.60
N VAL A 32 4.72 -0.71 9.74
CA VAL A 32 3.56 -1.47 10.24
C VAL A 32 2.38 -1.34 9.27
N GLY A 33 2.06 -0.12 8.84
CA GLY A 33 1.01 0.09 7.85
C GLY A 33 1.28 -0.71 6.57
N LEU A 34 2.54 -0.71 6.10
CA LEU A 34 2.96 -1.38 4.88
C LEU A 34 2.82 -2.90 5.01
N ALA A 35 3.24 -3.46 6.14
CA ALA A 35 3.07 -4.88 6.44
C ALA A 35 1.58 -5.28 6.43
N ILE A 36 0.71 -4.44 7.00
CA ILE A 36 -0.74 -4.66 7.01
C ILE A 36 -1.29 -4.67 5.58
N ILE A 37 -1.09 -3.59 4.82
CA ILE A 37 -1.70 -3.49 3.48
C ILE A 37 -1.13 -4.55 2.53
N VAL A 38 0.19 -4.70 2.45
CA VAL A 38 0.81 -5.69 1.56
C VAL A 38 0.41 -7.11 1.98
N GLY A 39 0.40 -7.41 3.28
CA GLY A 39 -0.02 -8.72 3.79
C GLY A 39 -1.46 -9.05 3.43
N VAL A 40 -2.39 -8.11 3.66
CA VAL A 40 -3.81 -8.27 3.29
C VAL A 40 -3.96 -8.48 1.78
N MET A 41 -3.27 -7.67 0.96
CA MET A 41 -3.35 -7.78 -0.50
C MET A 41 -2.82 -9.13 -0.98
N PHE A 42 -1.68 -9.58 -0.47
CA PHE A 42 -1.13 -10.88 -0.83
C PHE A 42 -2.06 -12.03 -0.41
N ALA A 43 -2.58 -12.01 0.81
CA ALA A 43 -3.51 -13.03 1.30
C ALA A 43 -4.76 -13.14 0.39
N LEU A 44 -5.36 -11.99 0.06
CA LEU A 44 -6.53 -11.93 -0.80
C LEU A 44 -6.22 -12.40 -2.23
N ASN A 45 -5.15 -11.87 -2.83
CA ASN A 45 -4.80 -12.16 -4.21
C ASN A 45 -4.37 -13.63 -4.40
N LEU A 46 -3.60 -14.20 -3.48
CA LEU A 46 -3.25 -15.62 -3.51
C LEU A 46 -4.49 -16.51 -3.42
N ARG A 47 -5.47 -16.13 -2.60
CA ARG A 47 -6.75 -16.84 -2.52
C ARG A 47 -7.54 -16.75 -3.83
N LEU A 48 -7.57 -15.58 -4.47
CA LEU A 48 -8.19 -15.41 -5.79
C LEU A 48 -7.48 -16.21 -6.89
N LEU A 49 -6.16 -16.39 -6.79
CA LEU A 49 -5.36 -17.23 -7.70
C LEU A 49 -5.56 -18.74 -7.46
N GLY A 50 -6.38 -19.13 -6.49
CA GLY A 50 -6.73 -20.52 -6.23
C GLY A 50 -5.87 -21.24 -5.19
N LEU A 51 -4.97 -20.53 -4.49
CA LEU A 51 -4.34 -21.04 -3.28
C LEU A 51 -5.33 -20.97 -2.10
N PHE A 52 -5.07 -21.69 -1.01
CA PHE A 52 -5.88 -21.66 0.21
C PHE A 52 -7.39 -21.90 -0.02
N LYS A 53 -7.75 -22.79 -0.97
CA LYS A 53 -9.13 -23.12 -1.37
C LYS A 53 -10.13 -23.33 -0.21
N PRO A 54 -9.76 -23.92 0.94
CA PRO A 54 -10.69 -24.08 2.06
C PRO A 54 -11.23 -22.77 2.67
N ILE A 55 -10.59 -21.63 2.40
CA ILE A 55 -11.02 -20.32 2.93
C ILE A 55 -12.15 -19.76 2.05
N PRO A 56 -13.34 -19.44 2.57
CA PRO A 56 -14.39 -18.82 1.78
C PRO A 56 -14.04 -17.39 1.34
N TYR A 57 -14.40 -17.01 0.11
CA TYR A 57 -14.21 -15.65 -0.42
C TYR A 57 -14.97 -14.60 0.41
N THR A 58 -16.11 -14.97 0.99
CA THR A 58 -16.93 -14.09 1.85
C THR A 58 -16.19 -13.69 3.13
N SER A 59 -15.34 -14.55 3.68
CA SER A 59 -14.51 -14.26 4.86
C SER A 59 -13.43 -13.20 4.59
N LEU A 60 -13.04 -12.99 3.33
CA LEU A 60 -12.03 -12.01 2.94
C LEU A 60 -12.53 -10.55 3.05
N HIS A 61 -13.83 -10.33 3.19
CA HIS A 61 -14.39 -8.99 3.35
C HIS A 61 -13.84 -8.26 4.59
N GLY A 62 -13.65 -8.98 5.70
CA GLY A 62 -13.12 -8.42 6.94
C GLY A 62 -11.67 -7.93 6.78
N LEU A 63 -10.87 -8.67 6.00
CA LEU A 63 -9.48 -8.30 5.72
C LEU A 63 -9.38 -6.96 4.97
N MET A 64 -10.37 -6.61 4.15
CA MET A 64 -10.37 -5.35 3.41
C MET A 64 -10.43 -4.13 4.33
N ALA A 65 -11.21 -4.21 5.42
CA ALA A 65 -11.26 -3.13 6.42
C ALA A 65 -9.88 -2.92 7.07
N ILE A 66 -9.19 -4.02 7.38
CA ILE A 66 -7.82 -3.99 7.91
C ILE A 66 -6.84 -3.39 6.88
N GLY A 67 -6.99 -3.74 5.60
CA GLY A 67 -6.21 -3.15 4.51
C GLY A 67 -6.35 -1.63 4.43
N TRP A 68 -7.58 -1.10 4.58
CA TRP A 68 -7.82 0.35 4.61
C TRP A 68 -7.17 1.04 5.80
N ILE A 69 -7.13 0.39 6.98
CA ILE A 69 -6.37 0.89 8.14
C ILE A 69 -4.88 0.96 7.81
N GLY A 70 -4.31 -0.08 7.19
CA GLY A 70 -2.92 -0.10 6.75
C GLY A 70 -2.59 1.01 5.73
N ILE A 71 -3.52 1.33 4.83
CA ILE A 71 -3.39 2.48 3.91
C ILE A 71 -3.40 3.79 4.66
N ALA A 72 -4.35 4.00 5.58
CA ALA A 72 -4.43 5.22 6.36
C ALA A 72 -3.14 5.48 7.17
N MET A 73 -2.60 4.43 7.80
CA MET A 73 -1.32 4.49 8.51
C MET A 73 -0.16 4.85 7.57
N ASN A 74 -0.07 4.23 6.39
CA ASN A 74 0.96 4.54 5.39
C ASN A 74 0.86 5.95 4.86
N VAL A 75 -0.35 6.42 4.55
CA VAL A 75 -0.58 7.76 3.99
C VAL A 75 -0.20 8.81 5.01
N PHE A 76 -0.67 8.67 6.25
CA PHE A 76 -0.32 9.60 7.32
C PHE A 76 1.19 9.66 7.53
N SER A 77 1.82 8.53 7.84
CA SER A 77 3.26 8.47 8.09
C SER A 77 4.11 8.85 6.88
N GLY A 78 3.70 8.43 5.68
CA GLY A 78 4.40 8.72 4.43
C GLY A 78 4.35 10.18 4.05
N LEU A 79 3.22 10.86 4.26
CA LEU A 79 3.11 12.31 4.10
C LEU A 79 3.97 13.05 5.11
N SER A 80 4.00 12.60 6.37
CA SER A 80 4.88 13.17 7.40
C SER A 80 6.36 13.09 7.00
N LEU A 81 6.82 11.91 6.56
CA LEU A 81 8.19 11.72 6.06
C LEU A 81 8.46 12.55 4.82
N PHE A 82 7.51 12.62 3.88
CA PHE A 82 7.64 13.42 2.68
C PHE A 82 7.78 14.91 3.01
N VAL A 83 6.93 15.47 3.87
CA VAL A 83 6.96 16.88 4.26
C VAL A 83 8.28 17.25 4.96
N ALA A 84 8.88 16.31 5.68
CA ALA A 84 10.16 16.51 6.35
C ALA A 84 11.37 16.57 5.41
N GLN A 85 11.30 15.94 4.23
CA GLN A 85 12.39 15.91 3.22
C GLN A 85 11.85 15.95 1.78
N ALA A 86 10.96 16.91 1.50
CA ALA A 86 10.17 16.94 0.28
C ALA A 86 11.01 17.07 -0.99
N VAL A 87 12.10 17.83 -0.94
CA VAL A 87 13.04 18.02 -2.06
C VAL A 87 13.76 16.72 -2.39
N PHE A 88 14.23 15.99 -1.37
CA PHE A 88 14.89 14.69 -1.55
C PHE A 88 13.95 13.68 -2.20
N TYR A 89 12.72 13.55 -1.68
CA TYR A 89 11.77 12.56 -2.21
C TYR A 89 11.31 12.88 -3.64
N ILE A 90 10.98 14.13 -3.98
CA ILE A 90 10.44 14.46 -5.32
C ILE A 90 11.49 14.28 -6.44
N THR A 91 12.77 14.40 -6.09
CA THR A 91 13.88 14.23 -7.04
C THR A 91 14.36 12.78 -7.14
N SER A 92 13.93 11.90 -6.23
CA SER A 92 14.25 10.47 -6.24
C SER A 92 13.36 9.71 -7.23
N VAL A 93 13.98 9.14 -8.27
CA VAL A 93 13.29 8.25 -9.23
C VAL A 93 12.66 7.05 -8.51
N ALA A 94 13.35 6.49 -7.51
CA ALA A 94 12.84 5.38 -6.72
C ALA A 94 11.54 5.75 -5.97
N PHE A 95 11.46 6.97 -5.42
CA PHE A 95 10.24 7.47 -4.78
C PHE A 95 9.10 7.65 -5.78
N LEU A 96 9.37 8.21 -6.96
CA LEU A 96 8.36 8.39 -8.01
C LEU A 96 7.78 7.04 -8.46
N VAL A 97 8.65 6.05 -8.73
CA VAL A 97 8.22 4.68 -9.04
C VAL A 97 7.38 4.11 -7.91
N LYS A 98 7.84 4.22 -6.65
CA LYS A 98 7.08 3.75 -5.47
C LYS A 98 5.66 4.32 -5.47
N ILE A 99 5.51 5.65 -5.56
CA ILE A 99 4.20 6.31 -5.46
C ILE A 99 3.29 5.93 -6.62
N THR A 100 3.81 5.84 -7.86
CA THR A 100 3.03 5.36 -9.01
C THR A 100 2.44 3.98 -8.75
N PHE A 101 3.25 3.03 -8.29
CA PHE A 101 2.78 1.67 -8.03
C PHE A 101 1.89 1.55 -6.79
N VAL A 102 2.06 2.40 -5.78
CA VAL A 102 1.12 2.50 -4.66
C VAL A 102 -0.25 2.97 -5.15
N ILE A 103 -0.32 4.00 -5.99
CA ILE A 103 -1.58 4.50 -6.55
C ILE A 103 -2.28 3.42 -7.38
N LEU A 104 -1.53 2.71 -8.23
CA LEU A 104 -2.04 1.58 -9.01
C LEU A 104 -2.52 0.44 -8.10
N GLY A 105 -1.79 0.13 -7.03
CA GLY A 105 -2.15 -0.89 -6.03
C GLY A 105 -3.45 -0.56 -5.29
N ILE A 106 -3.63 0.71 -4.88
CA ILE A 106 -4.87 1.18 -4.23
C ILE A 106 -6.06 1.15 -5.21
N GLY A 107 -5.85 1.57 -6.46
CA GLY A 107 -6.88 1.48 -7.50
C GLY A 107 -7.30 0.03 -7.78
N ASN A 108 -6.32 -0.88 -7.84
CA ASN A 108 -6.56 -2.32 -7.98
C ASN A 108 -7.36 -2.88 -6.79
N LEU A 109 -6.95 -2.55 -5.56
CA LEU A 109 -7.66 -2.91 -4.33
C LEU A 109 -9.13 -2.50 -4.38
N TYR A 110 -9.40 -1.23 -4.70
CA TYR A 110 -10.76 -0.73 -4.81
C TYR A 110 -11.61 -1.53 -5.81
N HIS A 111 -11.01 -1.85 -6.97
CA HIS A 111 -11.69 -2.63 -8.00
C HIS A 111 -11.97 -4.07 -7.56
N VAL A 112 -10.97 -4.72 -6.94
CA VAL A 112 -11.12 -6.07 -6.38
C VAL A 112 -12.18 -6.10 -5.27
N GLN A 113 -12.23 -5.09 -4.40
CA GLN A 113 -13.26 -4.96 -3.37
C GLN A 113 -14.66 -4.93 -3.96
N LYS A 114 -14.85 -4.14 -5.02
CA LYS A 114 -16.14 -3.99 -5.70
C LYS A 114 -16.60 -5.29 -6.33
N ILE A 115 -15.68 -5.99 -7.00
CA ILE A 115 -15.97 -7.29 -7.63
C ILE A 115 -16.26 -8.35 -6.56
N LEU A 116 -15.44 -8.44 -5.51
CA LEU A 116 -15.64 -9.40 -4.42
C LEU A 116 -17.01 -9.19 -3.75
N LYS A 117 -17.40 -7.95 -3.46
CA LYS A 117 -18.72 -7.64 -2.89
C LYS A 117 -19.88 -8.06 -3.78
N ARG A 118 -19.73 -8.00 -5.09
CA ARG A 118 -20.80 -8.31 -6.05
C ARG A 118 -20.85 -9.80 -6.38
N ASP A 119 -19.70 -10.43 -6.54
CA ASP A 119 -19.57 -11.72 -7.23
C ASP A 119 -19.03 -12.85 -6.32
N ALA A 120 -18.62 -12.59 -5.07
CA ALA A 120 -18.04 -13.63 -4.20
C ALA A 120 -18.96 -14.84 -4.00
N ALA A 121 -20.26 -14.62 -3.81
CA ALA A 121 -21.23 -15.70 -3.62
C ALA A 121 -21.41 -16.55 -4.89
N SER A 122 -21.36 -15.94 -6.08
CA SER A 122 -21.46 -16.67 -7.34
C SER A 122 -20.18 -17.46 -7.65
N TRP A 123 -19.01 -16.94 -7.25
CA TRP A 123 -17.74 -17.64 -7.40
C TRP A 123 -17.61 -18.84 -6.46
N GLU A 124 -18.14 -18.74 -5.24
CA GLU A 124 -18.24 -19.90 -4.34
C GLU A 124 -19.13 -20.99 -4.96
N ALA A 125 -20.32 -20.63 -5.45
CA ALA A 125 -21.24 -21.59 -6.07
C ALA A 125 -20.66 -22.24 -7.33
N ALA A 126 -19.90 -21.49 -8.13
CA ALA A 126 -19.26 -21.98 -9.35
C ALA A 126 -17.90 -22.67 -9.11
N GLY A 127 -17.32 -22.54 -7.91
CA GLY A 127 -15.98 -23.06 -7.57
C GLY A 127 -14.82 -22.40 -8.34
N ALA A 128 -15.04 -21.31 -9.07
CA ALA A 128 -14.05 -20.71 -9.95
C ALA A 128 -14.12 -19.17 -9.99
N VAL A 129 -12.95 -18.53 -10.00
CA VAL A 129 -12.82 -17.07 -10.19
C VAL A 129 -12.67 -16.78 -11.70
N PRO A 130 -13.44 -15.83 -12.27
CA PRO A 130 -13.30 -15.43 -13.66
C PRO A 130 -11.89 -14.94 -14.01
N ARG A 131 -11.47 -15.12 -15.28
CA ARG A 131 -10.15 -14.70 -15.77
C ARG A 131 -9.79 -13.24 -15.44
N LYS A 132 -10.78 -12.34 -15.45
CA LYS A 132 -10.59 -10.93 -15.05
C LYS A 132 -10.12 -10.80 -13.59
N GLY A 133 -10.68 -11.58 -12.67
CA GLY A 133 -10.28 -11.60 -11.26
C GLY A 133 -8.84 -12.11 -11.07
N LEU A 134 -8.44 -13.12 -11.86
CA LEU A 134 -7.06 -13.63 -11.84
C LEU A 134 -6.04 -12.59 -12.31
N VAL A 135 -6.34 -11.87 -13.39
CA VAL A 135 -5.47 -10.79 -13.92
C VAL A 135 -5.35 -9.64 -12.92
N LEU A 136 -6.44 -9.28 -12.25
CA LEU A 136 -6.42 -8.26 -11.19
C LEU A 136 -5.57 -8.72 -10.01
N ALA A 137 -5.71 -9.97 -9.58
CA ALA A 137 -4.91 -10.52 -8.48
C ALA A 137 -3.41 -10.55 -8.80
N GLY A 138 -3.05 -11.00 -10.01
CA GLY A 138 -1.66 -11.02 -10.47
C GLY A 138 -1.06 -9.62 -10.60
N SER A 139 -1.77 -8.68 -11.22
CA SER A 139 -1.29 -7.28 -11.32
C SER A 139 -1.13 -6.61 -9.96
N SER A 140 -2.03 -6.88 -9.02
CA SER A 140 -1.94 -6.38 -7.65
C SER A 140 -0.66 -6.82 -6.95
N ILE A 141 -0.32 -8.12 -7.03
CA ILE A 141 0.93 -8.65 -6.47
C ILE A 141 2.13 -7.92 -7.06
N VAL A 142 2.18 -7.76 -8.39
CA VAL A 142 3.25 -7.04 -9.08
C VAL A 142 3.36 -5.59 -8.59
N PHE A 143 2.24 -4.89 -8.46
CA PHE A 143 2.24 -3.49 -8.03
C PHE A 143 2.78 -3.34 -6.61
N TRP A 144 2.32 -4.16 -5.67
CA TRP A 144 2.78 -4.10 -4.28
C TRP A 144 4.25 -4.54 -4.15
N THR A 145 4.69 -5.54 -4.91
CA THR A 145 6.11 -5.93 -4.94
C THR A 145 6.99 -4.78 -5.43
N ILE A 146 6.64 -4.14 -6.55
CA ILE A 146 7.42 -3.02 -7.08
C ILE A 146 7.43 -1.84 -6.09
N ALA A 147 6.29 -1.52 -5.47
CA ALA A 147 6.21 -0.47 -4.46
C ALA A 147 7.13 -0.73 -3.25
N VAL A 148 7.18 -1.97 -2.75
CA VAL A 148 8.05 -2.36 -1.63
C VAL A 148 9.53 -2.28 -2.02
N VAL A 149 9.90 -2.83 -3.19
CA VAL A 149 11.27 -2.81 -3.68
C VAL A 149 11.74 -1.38 -3.93
N ALA A 150 10.96 -0.59 -4.65
CA ALA A 150 11.25 0.82 -4.91
C ALA A 150 11.37 1.62 -3.60
N GLY A 151 10.49 1.35 -2.62
CA GLY A 151 10.58 1.98 -1.31
C GLY A 151 11.86 1.64 -0.54
N ARG A 152 12.38 0.42 -0.68
CA ARG A 152 13.66 0.08 -0.07
C ARG A 152 14.84 0.71 -0.81
N LEU A 153 14.76 0.83 -2.14
CA LEU A 153 15.80 1.47 -2.96
C LEU A 153 16.01 2.96 -2.63
N ILE A 154 15.00 3.67 -2.11
CA ILE A 154 15.15 5.08 -1.68
C ILE A 154 16.26 5.24 -0.62
N ALA A 155 16.52 4.23 0.20
CA ALA A 155 17.58 4.30 1.21
C ALA A 155 19.00 4.11 0.65
N TYR A 156 19.12 3.72 -0.62
CA TYR A 156 20.38 3.32 -1.25
C TYR A 156 20.73 4.11 -2.51
N LEU A 157 19.75 4.78 -3.11
CA LEU A 157 19.87 5.55 -4.35
C LEU A 157 19.69 7.05 -4.10
#